data_AF-A0A7L3Q7J6-F1
#
_entry.id   AF-A0A7L3Q7J6-F1
#
_cell.length_a   1.000
_cell.length_b   1.000
_cell.length_c   1.000
_cell.angle_alpha   90.00
_cell.angle_beta   90.00
_cell.angle_gamma   90.00
#
_symmetry.space_group_name_H-M   'P 1'
#
loop_
_entity.id
_entity.type
_entity.pdbx_description
1 polymer ?
#
loop_
_entity_poly.entity_id
_entity_poly.type
_entity_poly.pdbx_seq_one_letter_code
_entity_poly.pdbx_strand_id
1 'polypeptide(L)'
;EVVVVAPEVTMHIKPSKNFVMKMYSVPYTQEEMEKDFKAFFQVSFQEGSFFERFFKVFEGMKRISALEVSSCKQLLQNKELIRYLEESKF
;
A
#
# COMPACT_ATOMS: atom_id res chain seq x y z
N GLU A 1 2.90 22.68 8.87
CA GLU A 1 2.92 21.32 9.45
C GLU A 1 2.94 20.32 8.30
N VAL A 2 3.75 19.27 8.36
CA VAL A 2 3.76 18.23 7.32
C VAL A 2 2.80 17.13 7.76
N VAL A 3 1.80 16.83 6.93
CA VAL A 3 0.84 15.74 7.17
C VAL A 3 1.18 14.58 6.24
N VAL A 4 1.35 13.39 6.80
CA VAL A 4 1.54 12.14 6.05
C VAL A 4 0.28 11.31 6.18
N VAL A 5 -0.34 11.01 5.05
CA VAL A 5 -1.52 10.14 4.99
C VAL A 5 -1.08 8.74 4.59
N ALA A 6 -1.48 7.74 5.35
CA ALA A 6 -1.09 6.35 5.11
C ALA A 6 -2.20 5.37 5.52
N PRO A 7 -2.32 4.20 4.88
CA PRO A 7 -3.16 3.12 5.39
C PRO A 7 -2.64 2.60 6.75
N GLU A 8 -3.53 2.09 7.59
CA GLU A 8 -3.16 1.46 8.87
C GLU A 8 -2.26 0.22 8.67
N VAL A 9 -2.41 -0.44 7.52
CA VAL A 9 -1.56 -1.54 7.06
C VAL A 9 -0.54 -0.97 6.07
N THR A 10 0.74 -1.00 6.44
CA THR A 10 1.84 -0.43 5.65
C THR A 10 3.12 -1.23 5.84
N MET A 11 3.97 -1.32 4.82
CA MET A 11 5.27 -2.00 4.94
C MET A 11 6.30 -1.18 5.73
N HIS A 12 6.44 0.11 5.42
CA HIS A 12 7.59 0.90 5.87
C HIS A 12 7.25 2.29 6.40
N ILE A 13 6.00 2.75 6.29
CA ILE A 13 5.60 4.05 6.81
C ILE A 13 5.47 3.93 8.34
N LYS A 14 6.26 4.72 9.08
CA LYS A 14 6.33 4.66 10.55
C LYS A 14 6.08 6.04 11.17
N PRO A 15 5.48 6.11 12.37
CA PRO A 15 5.34 7.36 13.11
C PRO A 15 6.70 8.05 13.32
N SER A 16 6.71 9.38 13.23
CA SER A 16 7.91 10.19 13.42
C SER A 16 7.54 11.51 14.12
N LYS A 17 8.51 12.15 14.75
CA LYS A 17 8.35 13.50 15.33
C LYS A 17 8.34 14.61 14.27
N ASN A 18 8.76 14.30 13.05
CA ASN A 18 8.95 15.29 11.98
C ASN A 18 7.67 15.63 11.22
N PHE A 19 6.59 14.87 11.41
CA PHE A 19 5.33 15.06 10.71
C PHE A 19 4.16 14.49 11.52
N VAL A 20 2.95 14.94 11.21
CA VAL A 20 1.74 14.38 11.77
C VAL A 20 1.21 13.30 10.84
N MET A 21 1.00 12.10 11.38
CA MET A 21 0.50 10.96 10.61
C MET A 21 -1.01 10.85 10.76
N LYS A 22 -1.70 10.72 9.63
CA LYS A 22 -3.14 10.41 9.56
C LYS A 22 -3.32 9.04 8.91
N MET A 23 -3.86 8.10 9.68
CA MET A 23 -4.11 6.74 9.21
C MET A 23 -5.57 6.55 8.79
N TYR A 24 -5.79 5.67 7.82
CA TYR A 24 -7.12 5.22 7.41
C TYR A 24 -7.17 3.69 7.29
N SER A 25 -8.33 3.11 7.55
CA SER A 25 -8.51 1.66 7.52
C SER A 25 -8.62 1.11 6.10
N VAL A 26 -8.19 -0.14 5.94
CA VAL A 26 -8.16 -0.84 4.65
C VAL A 26 -8.72 -2.27 4.75
N PRO A 27 -9.31 -2.83 3.68
CA PRO A 27 -9.98 -4.13 3.73
C PRO A 27 -8.99 -5.27 3.48
N TYR A 28 -7.80 -5.20 4.06
CA TYR A 28 -6.77 -6.23 4.01
C TYR A 28 -5.90 -6.14 5.25
N THR A 29 -5.30 -7.26 5.62
CA THR A 29 -4.44 -7.40 6.79
C THR A 29 -2.98 -7.19 6.45
N GLN A 30 -2.16 -6.93 7.48
CA GLN A 30 -0.70 -6.87 7.35
C GLN A 30 -0.14 -8.18 6.78
N GLU A 31 -0.67 -9.33 7.21
CA GLU A 31 -0.22 -10.65 6.74
C GLU A 31 -0.48 -10.84 5.24
N GLU A 32 -1.66 -10.46 4.74
CA GLU A 32 -2.01 -10.56 3.31
C GLU A 32 -1.07 -9.71 2.46
N MET A 33 -0.85 -8.45 2.86
CA MET A 33 0.08 -7.56 2.17
C MET A 33 1.50 -8.14 2.19
N GLU A 34 2.03 -8.53 3.35
CA GLU A 34 3.38 -9.08 3.48
C GLU A 34 3.56 -10.36 2.66
N LYS A 35 2.54 -11.22 2.62
CA LYS A 35 2.53 -12.45 1.81
C LYS A 35 2.66 -12.12 0.32
N ASP A 36 1.87 -11.19 -0.20
CA ASP A 36 1.91 -10.82 -1.61
C ASP A 36 3.22 -10.14 -2.01
N PHE A 37 3.73 -9.23 -1.17
CA PHE A 37 5.03 -8.60 -1.39
C PHE A 37 6.17 -9.61 -1.32
N LYS A 38 6.17 -10.51 -0.32
CA LYS A 38 7.18 -11.57 -0.20
C LYS A 38 7.20 -12.49 -1.42
N ALA A 39 6.01 -12.94 -1.87
CA ALA A 39 5.90 -13.77 -3.07
C ALA A 39 6.41 -13.04 -4.31
N PHE A 40 6.06 -11.76 -4.48
CA PHE A 40 6.53 -10.93 -5.58
C PHE A 40 8.06 -10.79 -5.58
N PHE A 41 8.67 -10.47 -4.43
CA PHE A 41 10.13 -10.36 -4.32
C PHE A 41 10.83 -11.69 -4.59
N GLN A 42 10.35 -12.80 -4.00
CA GLN A 42 10.94 -14.12 -4.22
C GLN A 42 10.98 -14.49 -5.70
N VAL A 43 9.85 -14.32 -6.40
CA VAL A 43 9.75 -14.63 -7.84
C VAL A 43 10.63 -13.69 -8.68
N SER A 44 10.70 -12.41 -8.32
CA SER A 44 11.46 -11.41 -9.09
C SER A 44 12.96 -11.72 -9.17
N PHE A 45 13.51 -12.36 -8.14
CA PHE A 45 14.92 -12.76 -8.06
C PHE A 45 15.14 -14.27 -8.23
N GLN A 46 14.09 -15.03 -8.57
CA GLN A 46 14.21 -16.47 -8.78
C GLN A 46 14.99 -16.78 -10.07
N GLU A 47 15.88 -17.78 -10.00
CA GLU A 47 16.52 -18.36 -11.17
C GLU A 47 15.50 -19.16 -12.02
N GLY A 48 15.71 -19.22 -13.34
CA GLY A 48 14.82 -19.94 -14.25
C GLY A 48 14.64 -19.25 -15.59
N SER A 49 13.68 -19.73 -16.39
CA SER A 49 13.40 -19.14 -17.70
C SER A 49 12.82 -17.73 -17.57
N PHE A 50 13.23 -16.83 -18.46
CA PHE A 50 12.72 -15.45 -18.46
C PHE A 50 11.20 -15.40 -18.57
N PHE A 51 10.61 -16.19 -19.47
CA PHE A 51 9.17 -16.19 -19.71
C PHE A 51 8.38 -16.66 -18.48
N GLU A 52 8.81 -17.73 -17.82
CA GLU A 52 8.17 -18.21 -16.59
C GLU A 52 8.23 -17.14 -15.49
N ARG A 53 9.41 -16.54 -15.29
CA ARG A 53 9.57 -15.45 -14.32
C ARG A 53 8.68 -14.27 -14.65
N PHE A 54 8.64 -13.85 -15.92
CA PHE A 54 7.81 -12.72 -16.37
C PHE A 54 6.34 -12.90 -15.99
N PHE A 55 5.75 -14.07 -16.30
CA PHE A 55 4.35 -14.33 -15.96
C PHE A 55 4.09 -14.33 -14.45
N LYS A 56 4.99 -14.95 -13.67
CA LYS A 56 4.85 -14.97 -12.21
C LYS A 56 4.97 -13.56 -11.59
N VAL A 57 5.91 -12.75 -12.09
CA VAL A 57 6.07 -11.33 -11.68
C VAL A 57 4.82 -10.53 -12.04
N PHE A 58 4.30 -10.71 -13.26
CA PHE A 58 3.08 -10.03 -13.70
C PHE A 58 1.87 -10.36 -12.83
N GLU A 59 1.66 -11.63 -12.47
CA GLU A 59 0.61 -12.03 -11.53
C GLU A 59 0.83 -11.47 -10.12
N GLY A 60 2.07 -11.40 -9.66
CA GLY A 60 2.42 -10.72 -8.40
C GLY A 60 2.08 -9.22 -8.44
N MET A 61 2.44 -8.52 -9.52
CA MET A 61 2.11 -7.11 -9.72
C MET A 61 0.61 -6.87 -9.69
N LYS A 62 -0.19 -7.72 -10.35
CA LYS A 62 -1.66 -7.61 -10.31
C LYS A 62 -2.22 -7.66 -8.89
N ARG A 63 -1.71 -8.57 -8.04
CA ARG A 63 -2.14 -8.66 -6.64
C ARG A 63 -1.76 -7.42 -5.83
N ILE A 64 -0.51 -6.98 -5.93
CA ILE A 64 -0.04 -5.76 -5.26
C ILE A 64 -0.85 -4.53 -5.72
N SER A 65 -1.04 -4.37 -7.03
CA SER A 65 -1.84 -3.27 -7.58
C SER A 65 -3.29 -3.31 -7.11
N ALA A 66 -3.89 -4.50 -6.90
CA ALA A 66 -5.23 -4.60 -6.35
C ALA A 66 -5.31 -4.09 -4.90
N LEU A 67 -4.30 -4.38 -4.06
CA LEU A 67 -4.19 -3.84 -2.71
C LEU A 67 -4.05 -2.31 -2.72
N GLU A 68 -3.19 -1.77 -3.57
CA GLU A 68 -2.97 -0.33 -3.72
C GLU A 68 -4.24 0.40 -4.19
N VAL A 69 -4.91 -0.12 -5.22
CA VAL A 69 -6.18 0.45 -5.72
C VAL A 69 -7.27 0.38 -4.65
N SER A 70 -7.35 -0.71 -3.89
CA SER A 70 -8.27 -0.86 -2.76
C SER A 70 -7.98 0.18 -1.67
N SER A 71 -6.71 0.41 -1.37
CA SER A 71 -6.23 1.44 -0.44
C SER A 71 -6.66 2.84 -0.88
N CYS A 72 -6.41 3.21 -2.14
CA CYS A 72 -6.85 4.49 -2.72
C CYS A 72 -8.37 4.67 -2.64
N LYS A 73 -9.13 3.60 -2.90
CA LYS A 73 -10.59 3.63 -2.76
C LYS A 73 -11.01 3.92 -1.32
N GLN A 74 -10.41 3.27 -0.32
CA GLN A 74 -10.72 3.54 1.08
C GLN A 74 -10.34 4.96 1.52
N LEU A 75 -9.20 5.46 1.07
CA LEU A 75 -8.79 6.85 1.32
C LEU A 75 -9.86 7.84 0.84
N LEU A 76 -10.31 7.70 -0.41
CA LEU A 76 -11.32 8.57 -1.00
C LEU A 76 -12.70 8.41 -0.35
N GLN A 77 -13.00 7.23 0.20
CA GLN A 77 -14.25 6.97 0.94
C GLN A 77 -14.22 7.53 2.38
N ASN A 78 -13.04 7.81 2.94
CA ASN A 78 -12.88 8.40 4.26
C ASN A 78 -13.19 9.91 4.23
N LYS A 79 -14.49 10.24 4.26
CA LYS A 79 -14.98 11.63 4.20
C LYS A 79 -14.45 12.52 5.31
N GLU A 80 -14.21 11.98 6.51
CA GLU A 80 -13.68 12.75 7.62
C GLU A 80 -12.24 13.19 7.34
N LEU A 81 -11.40 12.26 6.88
CA LEU A 81 -10.03 12.54 6.51
C LEU A 81 -9.95 13.50 5.31
N ILE A 82 -10.77 13.30 4.29
CA ILE A 82 -10.83 14.22 3.14
C ILE A 82 -11.21 15.63 3.58
N ARG A 83 -12.24 15.78 4.42
CA ARG A 83 -12.64 17.09 4.96
C ARG A 83 -11.51 17.74 5.77
N TYR A 84 -10.80 16.97 6.60
CA TYR A 84 -9.63 17.48 7.33
C TYR A 84 -8.54 18.01 6.39
N LEU A 85 -8.27 17.31 5.28
CA LEU A 85 -7.28 17.74 4.29
C LEU A 85 -7.72 19.03 3.56
N GLU A 86 -9.00 19.13 3.20
CA GLU A 86 -9.58 20.34 2.60
C GLU A 86 -9.50 21.55 3.53
N GLU A 87 -9.87 21.38 4.80
CA GLU A 87 -9.77 22.42 5.84
C GLU A 87 -8.31 22.83 6.11
N SER A 88 -7.38 21.89 5.97
CA SER A 88 -5.94 22.12 6.11
C SER A 88 -5.33 22.84 4.90
N LYS A 89 -6.11 23.10 3.83
CA LYS A 89 -5.67 23.71 2.57
C LYS A 89 -4.46 22.98 1.96
N PHE A 90 -4.54 21.65 1.95
CA PHE A 90 -3.59 20.79 1.22
C PHE A 90 -3.53 21.17 -0.27
#